data_AF-A0A7L2RVW8-F1
#
_entry.id   AF-A0A7L2RVW8-F1
#
_cell.length_a   1.000
_cell.length_b   1.000
_cell.length_c   1.000
_cell.angle_alpha   90.00
_cell.angle_beta   90.00
_cell.angle_gamma   90.00
#
_symmetry.space_group_name_H-M   'P 1'
#
loop_
_entity.id
_entity.type
_entity.pdbx_description
1 polymer ?
#
loop_
_entity_poly.entity_id
_entity_poly.type
_entity_poly.pdbx_seq_one_letter_code
_entity_poly.pdbx_strand_id
1 'polypeptide(L)'
;QLVEVNGSPCLKLTEDEDKGTIPGVKSIYRLRDSSGSPFMDLLALEEEPAPGAGQELRIRVLGRLGETSRVVPSSVEPLLRTYFRDGQVREGPFP
;
A
#
# COMPACT_ATOMS: atom_id res chain seq x y z
N GLN A 1 1.96 12.47 -8.88
CA GLN A 1 1.28 11.88 -10.05
C GLN A 1 -0.19 11.70 -9.73
N LEU A 2 -1.10 11.91 -10.70
CA LEU A 2 -2.54 11.68 -10.53
C LEU A 2 -2.83 10.17 -10.54
N VAL A 3 -3.56 9.70 -9.53
CA VAL A 3 -3.96 8.28 -9.39
C VAL A 3 -5.48 8.07 -9.38
N GLU A 4 -6.26 9.15 -9.17
CA GLU A 4 -7.72 9.13 -9.17
C GLU A 4 -8.29 10.53 -9.45
N VAL A 5 -9.42 10.60 -10.15
CA VAL A 5 -10.24 11.81 -10.29
C VAL A 5 -11.72 11.45 -10.16
N ASN A 6 -12.47 12.17 -9.32
CA ASN A 6 -13.91 11.94 -9.12
C ASN A 6 -14.26 10.46 -8.83
N GLY A 7 -13.48 9.77 -8.00
CA GLY A 7 -13.66 8.35 -7.70
C GLY A 7 -13.29 7.39 -8.83
N SER A 8 -12.71 7.87 -9.93
CA SER A 8 -12.27 7.06 -11.06
C SER A 8 -10.75 6.89 -11.06
N PRO A 9 -10.23 5.65 -10.91
CA PRO A 9 -8.80 5.40 -10.92
C PRO A 9 -8.13 5.81 -12.24
N CYS A 10 -6.97 6.45 -12.15
CA CYS A 10 -6.23 6.96 -13.29
C CYS A 10 -4.88 6.24 -13.43
N LEU A 11 -4.61 5.76 -14.64
CA LEU A 11 -3.35 5.10 -15.02
C LEU A 11 -2.66 5.93 -16.10
N LYS A 12 -1.38 6.28 -15.88
CA LYS A 12 -0.55 6.79 -16.95
C LYS A 12 0.02 5.61 -17.75
N LEU A 13 -0.40 5.51 -19.00
CA LEU A 13 0.18 4.56 -19.96
C LEU A 13 1.52 5.12 -20.46
N THR A 14 2.53 4.25 -20.56
CA THR A 14 3.86 4.57 -21.05
C THR A 14 4.39 3.37 -21.82
N GLU A 15 5.23 3.61 -22.84
CA GLU A 15 5.88 2.54 -23.61
C GLU A 15 6.86 1.72 -22.76
N ASP A 16 7.39 2.34 -21.70
CA ASP A 16 8.19 1.69 -20.68
C ASP A 16 7.27 1.16 -19.58
N GLU A 17 7.07 -0.16 -19.57
CA GLU A 17 6.17 -0.85 -18.64
C GLU A 17 6.57 -0.61 -17.17
N ASP A 18 7.86 -0.47 -16.89
CA ASP A 18 8.39 -0.22 -15.54
C ASP A 18 8.14 1.22 -15.05
N LYS A 19 7.78 2.12 -15.98
CA LYS A 19 7.39 3.51 -15.68
C LYS A 19 5.87 3.70 -15.61
N GLY A 20 5.12 2.63 -15.87
CA GLY A 20 3.68 2.59 -15.61
C GLY A 20 3.40 2.84 -14.13
N THR A 21 2.18 3.28 -13.83
CA THR A 21 1.80 3.57 -12.45
C THR A 21 0.70 2.69 -11.94
N ILE A 22 0.50 2.67 -10.63
CA ILE A 22 -0.55 1.86 -10.03
C ILE A 22 -1.74 2.79 -9.79
N PRO A 23 -2.91 2.52 -10.39
CA PRO A 23 -4.09 3.38 -10.25
C PRO A 23 -4.68 3.31 -8.82
N GLY A 24 -5.58 4.25 -8.51
CA GLY A 24 -6.37 4.29 -7.26
C GLY A 24 -5.66 4.94 -6.08
N VAL A 25 -6.44 5.42 -5.11
CA VAL A 25 -5.91 5.86 -3.81
C VAL A 25 -5.47 4.62 -3.01
N LYS A 26 -4.30 4.70 -2.35
CA LYS A 26 -3.66 3.54 -1.73
C LYS A 26 -3.29 3.79 -0.28
N SER A 27 -3.52 2.79 0.54
CA SER A 27 -2.90 2.60 1.85
C SER A 27 -1.62 1.76 1.71
N ILE A 28 -0.61 2.06 2.52
CA ILE A 28 0.69 1.37 2.47
C ILE A 28 0.99 0.78 3.85
N TYR A 29 1.37 -0.49 3.87
CA TYR A 29 1.68 -1.23 5.09
C TYR A 29 3.04 -1.90 5.00
N ARG A 30 3.83 -1.85 6.08
CA ARG A 30 5.06 -2.62 6.24
C ARG A 30 4.76 -3.92 6.97
N LEU A 31 5.11 -5.03 6.35
CA LEU A 31 4.96 -6.38 6.88
C LEU A 31 6.27 -6.83 7.52
N ARG A 32 6.18 -7.37 8.73
CA ARG A 32 7.33 -7.85 9.50
C ARG A 32 7.18 -9.31 9.89
N ASP A 33 8.31 -10.00 9.97
CA ASP A 33 8.38 -11.38 10.45
C ASP A 33 8.37 -11.45 11.98
N SER A 34 8.46 -12.67 12.52
CA SER A 34 8.45 -12.93 13.97
C SER A 34 9.67 -12.39 14.70
N SER A 35 10.76 -12.09 13.99
CA SER A 35 11.94 -11.40 14.54
C SER A 35 11.75 -9.88 14.60
N GLY A 36 10.65 -9.36 14.05
CA GLY A 36 10.39 -7.92 13.89
C GLY A 36 11.07 -7.31 12.67
N SER A 37 11.76 -8.11 11.86
CA SER A 37 12.44 -7.63 10.65
C SER A 37 11.43 -7.37 9.53
N PRO A 38 11.51 -6.22 8.84
CA PRO A 38 10.65 -5.94 7.71
C PRO A 38 11.05 -6.80 6.51
N PHE A 39 10.08 -7.44 5.87
CA PHE A 39 10.34 -8.29 4.70
C PHE A 39 9.59 -7.82 3.44
N MET A 40 8.56 -6.99 3.58
CA MET A 40 7.75 -6.52 2.45
C MET A 40 6.98 -5.24 2.79
N ASP A 41 6.84 -4.36 1.81
CA ASP A 41 5.85 -3.28 1.85
C ASP A 41 4.67 -3.66 0.93
N LEU A 42 3.45 -3.57 1.45
CA LEU A 42 2.19 -3.92 0.82
C LEU A 42 1.46 -2.63 0.41
N LEU A 43 1.09 -2.55 -0.86
CA LEU A 43 0.13 -1.59 -1.39
C LEU A 43 -1.26 -2.23 -1.37
N ALA A 44 -2.23 -1.56 -0.75
CA ALA A 44 -3.65 -1.90 -0.81
C ALA A 44 -4.45 -0.66 -1.21
N LEU A 45 -5.63 -0.82 -1.78
CA LEU A 45 -6.53 0.31 -2.00
C LEU A 45 -6.99 0.90 -0.65
N GLU A 46 -7.32 2.20 -0.62
CA GLU A 46 -7.75 2.84 0.63
C GLU A 46 -9.05 2.26 1.18
N GLU A 47 -9.93 1.80 0.31
CA GLU A 47 -11.20 1.15 0.61
C GLU A 47 -11.07 -0.32 1.06
N GLU A 48 -9.89 -0.93 0.89
CA GLU A 48 -9.64 -2.30 1.36
C GLU A 48 -9.49 -2.35 2.88
N PRO A 49 -9.95 -3.44 3.53
CA PRO A 49 -9.74 -3.61 4.97
C PRO A 49 -8.24 -3.69 5.28
N ALA A 50 -7.82 -2.97 6.33
CA ALA A 50 -6.44 -3.02 6.79
C ALA A 50 -6.03 -4.46 7.18
N PRO A 51 -4.85 -4.94 6.75
CA PRO A 51 -4.41 -6.29 7.05
C PRO A 51 -4.02 -6.44 8.53
N GLY A 52 -4.33 -7.60 9.09
CA GLY A 52 -4.00 -7.94 10.47
C GLY A 52 -2.72 -8.76 10.62
N ALA A 53 -2.10 -8.68 11.79
CA ALA A 53 -1.06 -9.62 12.20
C ALA A 53 -1.62 -11.05 12.26
N GLY A 54 -0.85 -12.02 11.76
CA GLY A 54 -1.25 -13.44 11.70
C GLY A 54 -2.29 -13.76 10.62
N GLN A 55 -2.75 -12.79 9.84
CA GLN A 55 -3.68 -13.01 8.75
C GLN A 55 -2.95 -13.50 7.49
N GLU A 56 -3.45 -14.56 6.85
CA GLU A 56 -2.97 -14.94 5.51
C GLU A 56 -3.41 -13.90 4.47
N LEU A 57 -2.45 -13.31 3.78
CA LEU A 57 -2.66 -12.35 2.71
C LEU A 57 -2.30 -12.98 1.38
N ARG A 58 -3.18 -12.83 0.38
CA ARG A 58 -2.89 -13.16 -1.02
C ARG A 58 -2.45 -11.90 -1.74
N ILE A 59 -1.21 -11.90 -2.19
CA ILE A 59 -0.56 -10.71 -2.76
C ILE A 59 -0.14 -10.98 -4.20
N ARG A 60 0.03 -9.89 -4.96
CA ARG A 60 0.69 -9.90 -6.26
C ARG A 60 1.99 -9.12 -6.14
N VAL A 61 3.07 -9.68 -6.69
CA VAL A 61 4.37 -9.00 -6.70
C VAL A 61 4.45 -8.13 -7.95
N LEU A 62 4.69 -6.84 -7.75
CA LEU A 62 4.86 -5.90 -8.87
C LEU A 62 6.03 -6.35 -9.76
N GLY A 63 5.86 -6.24 -11.08
CA GLY A 63 6.84 -6.72 -12.06
C GLY A 63 6.82 -8.24 -12.31
N ARG A 64 6.01 -9.01 -11.59
CA ARG A 64 5.80 -10.46 -11.85
C ARG A 64 4.35 -10.71 -12.28
N LEU A 65 4.12 -10.69 -13.58
CA LEU A 65 2.79 -10.92 -14.17
C LEU A 65 2.24 -12.29 -13.78
N GLY A 66 1.01 -12.30 -13.26
CA GLY A 66 0.23 -13.53 -13.02
C GLY A 66 0.52 -14.28 -11.72
N GLU A 67 1.66 -14.06 -11.07
CA GLU A 67 2.01 -14.77 -9.84
C GLU A 67 1.29 -14.18 -8.63
N THR A 68 0.51 -15.02 -7.94
CA THR A 68 -0.02 -14.72 -6.61
C THR A 68 0.78 -15.47 -5.58
N SER A 69 1.19 -14.78 -4.52
CA SER A 69 1.90 -15.36 -3.38
C SER A 69 1.05 -15.26 -2.11
N ARG A 70 1.35 -16.12 -1.13
CA ARG A 70 0.72 -16.09 0.18
C ARG A 70 1.75 -15.70 1.22
N VAL A 71 1.39 -14.74 2.08
CA VAL A 71 2.25 -14.30 3.18
C VAL A 71 1.44 -14.20 4.47
N VAL A 72 2.08 -14.48 5.60
CA VAL A 72 1.49 -14.32 6.93
C VAL A 72 2.43 -13.41 7.73
N PRO A 73 2.12 -12.10 7.87
CA PRO A 73 2.96 -11.20 8.63
C PRO A 73 2.78 -11.45 10.13
N SER A 74 3.85 -11.37 10.90
CA SER A 74 3.76 -11.39 12.38
C SER A 74 3.34 -10.02 12.93
N SER A 75 3.64 -8.93 12.21
CA SER A 75 3.05 -7.62 12.48
C SER A 75 2.91 -6.80 11.20
N VAL A 76 1.99 -5.83 11.25
CA VAL A 76 1.63 -4.94 10.15
C VAL A 76 1.69 -3.50 10.65
N GLU A 77 2.42 -2.63 9.96
CA GLU A 77 2.62 -1.23 10.33
C GLU A 77 2.16 -0.31 9.19
N PRO A 78 1.16 0.57 9.38
CA PRO A 78 0.78 1.55 8.37
C PRO A 78 1.88 2.60 8.18
N LEU A 79 2.31 2.83 6.93
CA LEU A 79 3.38 3.75 6.59
C LEU A 79 2.89 5.17 6.27
N LEU A 80 1.68 5.31 5.72
CA LEU A 80 1.09 6.62 5.43
C LEU A 80 0.31 7.12 6.64
N ARG A 81 0.54 8.38 7.00
CA ARG A 81 -0.20 9.08 8.07
C ARG A 81 -0.82 10.36 7.53
N THR A 82 -2.04 10.65 7.96
CA THR A 82 -2.70 11.93 7.64
C THR A 82 -2.11 13.02 8.53
N TYR A 83 -1.26 13.88 7.97
CA TYR A 83 -0.74 15.06 8.66
C TYR A 83 -1.55 16.34 8.40
N PHE A 84 -2.25 16.39 7.27
CA PHE A 84 -3.05 17.53 6.88
C PHE A 84 -4.35 17.04 6.27
N ARG A 85 -5.47 17.60 6.70
CA ARG A 85 -6.79 17.25 6.19
C ARG A 85 -7.72 18.45 6.35
N ASP A 86 -8.50 18.75 5.30
CA ASP A 86 -9.52 19.80 5.30
C ASP A 86 -9.00 21.17 5.77
N GLY A 87 -7.81 21.55 5.29
CA GLY A 87 -7.22 22.85 5.63
C GLY A 87 -6.55 22.92 7.00
N GLN A 88 -6.47 21.81 7.75
CA GLN A 88 -5.93 21.78 9.11
C GLN A 88 -4.82 20.76 9.27
N VAL A 89 -3.81 21.11 10.07
CA VAL A 89 -2.77 20.17 10.53
C VAL A 89 -3.38 19.23 11.55
N ARG A 90 -3.12 17.93 11.42
CA ARG A 90 -3.48 16.90 12.40
C ARG A 90 -2.26 16.65 13.29
N GLU A 91 -2.42 16.86 14.60
CA GLU A 91 -1.36 16.59 15.57
C GLU A 91 -1.19 15.08 15.80
N GLY A 92 0.06 14.63 15.79
CA GLY A 92 0.48 13.27 16.13
C GLY A 92 1.99 13.27 16.40
N PRO A 93 2.52 12.34 17.21
CA PRO A 93 3.93 12.37 17.58
C PRO A 93 4.80 12.26 16.32
N PHE A 94 5.70 13.23 16.15
CA PHE A 94 6.84 13.13 15.24
C PHE A 94 7.70 11.93 15.69
N PRO A 95 8.29 11.16 14.77
CA PRO A 95 9.41 10.30 15.13
C PRO A 95 10.61 11.13 15.63
#